data_AF-A0A5S5C784-F1
#
_entry.id   AF-A0A5S5C784-F1
#
_cell.length_a   1.000
_cell.length_b   1.000
_cell.length_c   1.000
_cell.angle_alpha   90.00
_cell.angle_beta   90.00
_cell.angle_gamma   90.00
#
_symmetry.space_group_name_H-M   'P 1'
#
loop_
_entity.id
_entity.type
_entity.pdbx_description
1 polymer ?
#
loop_
_entity_poly.entity_id
_entity_poly.type
_entity_poly.pdbx_seq_one_letter_code
_entity_poly.pdbx_strand_id
1 'polypeptide(L)'
;MILPLTLSENDPDEAQHVFIDFIKNEPVTVLLVLGSSDIAIRAVEKCTVLINSSDIFYKGVRVVHAPNISLIKDILFSLKINPRLKPLQLEGLDALVMISITNVFDNVADYVAVSKLDNRSVYYIDRLIFRAMAYDKDLTAL
;
A
#
# COMPACT_ATOMS: atom_id res chain seq x y z
N MET A 1 -15.50 2.77 11.84
CA MET A 1 -15.11 2.84 10.42
C MET A 1 -13.72 3.47 10.34
N ILE A 2 -12.75 2.74 9.80
CA ILE A 2 -11.38 3.19 9.56
C ILE A 2 -11.39 3.93 8.22
N LEU A 3 -10.99 5.21 8.23
CA LEU A 3 -10.88 6.01 7.02
C LEU A 3 -9.52 5.77 6.34
N PRO A 4 -9.46 5.85 5.00
CA PRO A 4 -8.18 5.85 4.30
C PRO A 4 -7.39 7.13 4.62
N LEU A 5 -6.08 7.01 4.79
CA LEU A 5 -5.18 8.16 4.86
C LEU A 5 -4.90 8.65 3.44
N THR A 6 -5.29 9.88 3.11
CA THR A 6 -4.98 10.48 1.80
C THR A 6 -3.83 11.47 1.98
N LEU A 7 -2.75 11.27 1.25
CA LEU A 7 -1.59 12.16 1.25
C LEU A 7 -1.87 13.41 0.41
N SER A 8 -1.14 14.49 0.71
CA SER A 8 -1.20 15.72 -0.06
C SER A 8 -0.88 15.48 -1.53
N GLU A 9 -1.61 16.16 -2.42
CA GLU A 9 -1.35 16.13 -3.86
C GLU A 9 -0.30 17.18 -4.28
N ASN A 10 -0.13 18.22 -3.45
CA ASN A 10 0.58 19.45 -3.81
C ASN A 10 1.69 19.83 -2.82
N ASP A 11 1.63 19.36 -1.56
CA ASP A 11 2.63 19.69 -0.54
C ASP A 11 3.58 18.49 -0.34
N PRO A 12 4.84 18.57 -0.83
CA PRO A 12 5.81 17.49 -0.68
C PRO A 12 6.18 17.23 0.78
N ASP A 13 6.33 18.28 1.58
CA ASP A 13 6.77 18.17 2.97
C ASP A 13 5.69 17.50 3.81
N GLU A 14 4.43 17.91 3.63
CA GLU A 14 3.27 17.27 4.24
C GLU A 14 3.15 15.80 3.81
N ALA A 15 3.17 15.52 2.51
CA ALA A 15 3.00 14.17 1.99
C ALA A 15 4.09 13.22 2.50
N GLN A 16 5.35 13.66 2.50
CA GLN A 16 6.48 12.85 2.97
C GLN A 16 6.44 12.64 4.47
N HIS A 17 6.22 13.71 5.25
CA HIS A 17 6.21 13.61 6.70
C HIS A 17 5.08 12.69 7.19
N VAL A 18 3.86 12.89 6.68
CA VAL A 18 2.70 12.05 6.99
C VAL A 18 2.95 10.61 6.57
N PHE A 19 3.51 10.36 5.39
CA PHE A 19 3.78 9.01 4.93
C PHE A 19 4.86 8.29 5.75
N ILE A 20 5.96 8.96 6.07
CA ILE A 20 7.04 8.42 6.91
C ILE A 20 6.54 8.11 8.32
N ASP A 21 5.84 9.07 8.92
CA ASP A 21 5.29 8.88 10.26
C ASP A 21 4.31 7.71 10.29
N PHE A 22 3.49 7.60 9.25
CA PHE A 22 2.55 6.52 9.11
C PHE A 22 3.22 5.16 9.00
N ILE A 23 4.25 5.00 8.15
CA ILE A 23 4.90 3.70 7.90
C ILE A 23 5.92 3.27 8.97
N LYS A 24 6.37 4.18 9.84
CA LYS A 24 7.39 3.87 10.87
C LYS A 24 6.87 3.73 12.30
N ASN A 25 5.71 4.31 12.61
CA ASN A 25 5.26 4.45 14.00
C ASN A 25 4.03 3.60 14.37
N GLU A 26 3.44 2.83 13.45
CA GLU A 26 2.19 2.10 13.69
C GLU A 26 2.29 0.63 13.27
N PRO A 27 2.36 -0.41 14.11
CA PRO A 27 2.51 -1.81 13.64
C PRO A 27 1.30 -2.31 12.81
N VAL A 28 1.24 -1.97 11.51
CA VAL A 28 0.13 -2.18 10.59
C VAL A 28 0.60 -2.73 9.24
N THR A 29 -0.31 -3.40 8.54
CA THR A 29 -0.16 -3.67 7.11
C THR A 29 -0.78 -2.52 6.33
N VAL A 30 -0.03 -1.89 5.45
CA VAL A 30 -0.51 -0.77 4.63
C VAL A 30 -0.84 -1.27 3.23
N LEU A 31 -2.03 -0.95 2.75
CA LEU A 31 -2.44 -1.04 1.36
C LEU A 31 -2.30 0.35 0.75
N LEU A 32 -1.18 0.60 0.08
CA LEU A 32 -0.89 1.89 -0.54
C LEU A 32 -1.38 1.91 -1.99
N VAL A 33 -2.33 2.79 -2.31
CA VAL A 33 -2.87 3.04 -3.65
C VAL A 33 -2.25 4.33 -4.20
N LEU A 34 -1.75 4.33 -5.44
CA LEU A 34 -1.10 5.49 -6.06
C LEU A 34 -1.93 6.04 -7.22
N GLY A 35 -1.81 7.34 -7.45
CA GLY A 35 -2.42 8.06 -8.57
C GLY A 35 -3.77 8.68 -8.23
N SER A 36 -4.19 9.65 -9.04
CA SER A 36 -5.44 10.42 -8.89
C SER A 36 -6.55 10.00 -9.87
N SER A 37 -6.33 8.95 -10.67
CA SER A 37 -7.33 8.47 -11.63
C SER A 37 -8.58 7.90 -10.94
N ASP A 38 -9.73 7.92 -11.62
CA ASP A 38 -10.97 7.29 -11.11
C ASP A 38 -10.78 5.82 -10.73
N ILE A 39 -9.86 5.13 -11.42
CA ILE A 39 -9.49 3.74 -11.12
C ILE A 39 -8.82 3.64 -9.74
N ALA A 40 -7.94 4.57 -9.41
CA ALA A 40 -7.29 4.64 -8.10
C ALA A 40 -8.31 4.96 -6.99
N ILE A 41 -9.20 5.94 -7.22
CA ILE A 41 -10.24 6.32 -6.25
C ILE A 41 -11.16 5.13 -5.94
N ARG A 42 -11.67 4.43 -6.97
CA ARG A 42 -12.47 3.21 -6.78
C ARG A 42 -11.71 2.11 -6.05
N ALA A 43 -10.40 2.01 -6.25
CA ALA A 43 -9.59 1.04 -5.53
C ALA A 43 -9.45 1.39 -4.05
N VAL A 44 -9.27 2.67 -3.71
CA VAL A 44 -9.30 3.15 -2.31
C VAL A 44 -10.63 2.76 -1.67
N GLU A 45 -11.76 3.08 -2.30
CA GLU A 45 -13.09 2.72 -1.81
C GLU A 45 -13.24 1.21 -1.57
N LYS A 46 -12.84 0.38 -2.54
CA LYS A 46 -12.89 -1.09 -2.43
C LYS A 46 -12.05 -1.59 -1.26
N CYS A 47 -10.83 -1.07 -1.09
CA CYS A 47 -9.97 -1.44 0.04
C CYS A 47 -10.60 -1.02 1.36
N THR A 48 -11.09 0.21 1.44
CA THR A 48 -11.73 0.76 2.63
C THR A 48 -12.94 -0.07 3.04
N VAL A 49 -13.78 -0.49 2.09
CA VAL A 49 -14.93 -1.37 2.37
C VAL A 49 -14.45 -2.71 2.94
N LEU A 50 -13.43 -3.33 2.34
CA LEU A 50 -12.94 -4.64 2.77
C LEU A 50 -12.28 -4.60 4.14
N ILE A 51 -11.43 -3.60 4.42
CA ILE A 51 -10.78 -3.50 5.74
C ILE A 51 -11.76 -3.16 6.87
N ASN A 52 -12.93 -2.61 6.54
CA ASN A 52 -14.02 -2.35 7.48
C ASN A 52 -15.05 -3.49 7.55
N SER A 53 -14.82 -4.59 6.84
CA SER A 53 -15.65 -5.79 6.97
C SER A 53 -15.50 -6.42 8.36
N SER A 54 -16.43 -7.29 8.74
CA SER A 54 -16.38 -8.00 10.03
C SER A 54 -15.33 -9.13 10.08
N ASP A 55 -14.52 -9.29 9.03
CA ASP A 55 -13.49 -10.32 8.98
C ASP A 55 -12.26 -9.92 9.81
N ILE A 56 -11.90 -10.79 10.76
CA ILE A 56 -10.74 -10.61 11.64
C ILE A 56 -9.42 -10.53 10.86
N PHE A 57 -9.39 -11.07 9.64
CA PHE A 57 -8.23 -11.07 8.76
C PHE A 57 -7.73 -9.66 8.42
N TYR A 58 -8.62 -8.66 8.34
CA TYR A 58 -8.24 -7.28 8.03
C TYR A 58 -7.84 -6.46 9.26
N LYS A 59 -7.81 -7.06 10.45
CA LYS A 59 -7.43 -6.36 11.66
C LYS A 59 -5.97 -5.90 11.57
N GLY A 60 -5.76 -4.59 11.70
CA GLY A 60 -4.42 -3.99 11.58
C GLY A 60 -4.01 -3.68 10.14
N VAL A 61 -4.92 -3.81 9.17
CA VAL A 61 -4.72 -3.30 7.81
C VAL A 61 -5.17 -1.84 7.75
N ARG A 62 -4.45 -1.02 6.98
CA ARG A 62 -4.78 0.38 6.70
C ARG A 62 -4.66 0.67 5.23
N VAL A 63 -5.47 1.60 4.74
CA VAL A 63 -5.43 2.05 3.34
C VAL A 63 -4.79 3.43 3.31
N VAL A 64 -3.79 3.60 2.45
CA VAL A 64 -3.15 4.89 2.18
C VAL A 64 -3.33 5.20 0.71
N HIS A 65 -3.73 6.43 0.40
CA HIS A 65 -3.86 6.94 -0.96
C HIS A 65 -2.81 8.01 -1.18
N ALA A 66 -1.99 7.85 -2.22
CA ALA A 66 -1.00 8.84 -2.67
C ALA A 66 -1.39 9.35 -4.07
N PRO A 67 -2.16 10.45 -4.17
CA PRO A 67 -2.62 11.00 -5.45
C PRO A 67 -1.47 11.36 -6.39
N ASN A 68 -0.38 11.93 -5.83
CA ASN A 68 0.82 12.33 -6.56
C ASN A 68 2.03 11.50 -6.10
N ILE A 69 2.35 10.44 -6.86
CA ILE A 69 3.45 9.53 -6.54
C ILE A 69 4.81 10.22 -6.47
N SER A 70 5.00 11.30 -7.25
CA SER A 70 6.29 12.02 -7.32
C SER A 70 6.69 12.58 -5.96
N LEU A 71 5.73 12.86 -5.08
CA LEU A 71 5.99 13.40 -3.74
C LEU A 71 6.56 12.37 -2.76
N ILE A 72 6.29 11.07 -2.97
CA ILE A 72 6.74 9.98 -2.07
C ILE A 72 7.69 8.98 -2.74
N LYS A 73 8.05 9.21 -4.00
CA LYS A 73 8.84 8.30 -4.84
C LYS A 73 10.15 7.87 -4.17
N ASP A 74 10.87 8.84 -3.59
CA ASP A 74 12.16 8.59 -2.96
C ASP A 74 12.02 7.71 -1.70
N ILE A 75 10.95 7.92 -0.93
CA ILE A 75 10.64 7.07 0.23
C ILE A 75 10.35 5.65 -0.25
N LEU A 76 9.52 5.46 -1.28
CA LEU A 76 9.19 4.14 -1.82
C LEU A 76 10.43 3.38 -2.31
N PHE A 77 11.39 4.07 -2.93
CA PHE A 77 12.65 3.45 -3.37
C PHE A 77 13.64 3.19 -2.24
N SER A 78 13.49 3.87 -1.10
CA SER A 78 14.28 3.57 0.10
C SER A 78 13.80 2.33 0.86
N LEU A 79 12.56 1.89 0.61
CA LEU A 79 12.00 0.70 1.25
C LEU A 79 12.69 -0.58 0.76
N LYS A 80 12.76 -1.58 1.64
CA LYS A 80 13.30 -2.90 1.31
C LYS A 80 12.29 -3.69 0.46
N ILE A 81 12.67 -4.05 -0.76
CA ILE A 81 11.80 -4.79 -1.67
C ILE A 81 12.02 -6.29 -1.49
N ASN A 82 10.93 -7.06 -1.39
CA ASN A 82 10.99 -8.51 -1.39
C ASN A 82 11.77 -9.01 -2.63
N PRO A 83 12.86 -9.78 -2.46
CA PRO A 83 13.77 -10.15 -3.56
C PRO A 83 13.11 -11.03 -4.63
N ARG A 84 11.94 -11.61 -4.34
CA ARG A 84 11.14 -12.38 -5.31
C ARG A 84 10.33 -11.48 -6.25
N LEU A 85 10.24 -10.18 -5.97
CA LEU A 85 9.56 -9.23 -6.83
C LEU A 85 10.48 -8.75 -7.93
N LYS A 86 9.88 -8.40 -9.07
CA LYS A 86 10.60 -7.61 -10.06
C LYS A 86 10.88 -6.22 -9.47
N PRO A 87 11.93 -5.51 -9.95
CA PRO A 87 12.15 -4.13 -9.57
C PRO A 87 10.87 -3.32 -9.72
N LEU A 88 10.61 -2.44 -8.76
CA LEU A 88 9.44 -1.57 -8.77
C LEU A 88 9.58 -0.60 -9.96
N GLN A 89 8.94 -0.94 -11.07
CA GLN A 89 8.90 -0.08 -12.26
C GLN A 89 7.81 0.95 -12.06
N LEU A 90 8.18 2.15 -11.61
CA LEU A 90 7.22 3.23 -11.39
C LEU A 90 6.87 4.05 -12.67
N GLU A 91 7.57 3.78 -13.78
CA GLU A 91 7.43 4.52 -15.04
C GLU A 91 6.17 4.13 -15.81
N GLY A 92 5.43 5.12 -16.32
CA GLY A 92 4.24 4.93 -17.15
C GLY A 92 2.98 4.51 -16.37
N LEU A 93 2.95 4.75 -15.07
CA LEU A 93 1.87 4.30 -14.19
C LEU A 93 0.92 5.43 -13.81
N ASP A 94 0.01 5.74 -14.72
CA ASP A 94 -1.15 6.57 -14.37
C ASP A 94 -2.17 5.80 -13.48
N ALA A 95 -1.94 4.50 -13.26
CA ALA A 95 -2.69 3.63 -12.34
C ALA A 95 -1.94 2.31 -12.02
N LEU A 96 -0.94 2.34 -11.13
CA LEU A 96 -0.48 1.17 -10.38
C LEU A 96 -0.30 1.61 -8.92
N VAL A 97 -0.52 0.90 -7.84
CA VAL A 97 -1.02 -0.44 -7.55
C VAL A 97 -0.91 -0.58 -6.06
N MET A 98 -1.82 -1.33 -5.47
CA MET A 98 -1.80 -1.64 -4.05
C MET A 98 -0.49 -2.32 -3.64
N ILE A 99 0.39 -1.54 -3.01
CA ILE A 99 1.64 -1.98 -2.40
C ILE A 99 1.28 -2.41 -0.97
N SER A 100 1.68 -3.63 -0.60
CA SER A 100 1.58 -4.05 0.80
C SER A 100 2.86 -3.65 1.54
N ILE A 101 2.79 -2.61 2.38
CA ILE A 101 3.89 -2.18 3.26
C ILE A 101 3.70 -2.76 4.64
N THR A 102 4.78 -3.18 5.27
CA THR A 102 4.75 -3.70 6.63
C THR A 102 5.46 -2.75 7.57
N ASN A 103 4.71 -2.23 8.55
CA ASN A 103 5.21 -1.18 9.43
C ASN A 103 6.22 -1.69 10.48
N VAL A 104 6.37 -3.00 10.62
CA VAL A 104 7.38 -3.58 11.52
C VAL A 104 8.77 -3.52 10.90
N PHE A 105 8.89 -3.43 9.56
CA PHE A 105 10.16 -3.67 8.86
C PHE A 105 10.42 -2.81 7.60
N ASP A 106 9.63 -1.76 7.33
CA ASP A 106 9.81 -0.82 6.21
C ASP A 106 9.98 -1.52 4.83
N ASN A 107 9.10 -2.48 4.54
CA ASN A 107 9.23 -3.38 3.38
C ASN A 107 8.13 -3.21 2.33
N VAL A 108 8.44 -3.49 1.07
CA VAL A 108 7.48 -3.74 -0.01
C VAL A 108 7.36 -5.24 -0.26
N ALA A 109 6.24 -5.85 0.13
CA ALA A 109 6.10 -7.31 0.13
C ALA A 109 5.50 -7.90 -1.16
N ASP A 110 4.54 -7.21 -1.77
CA ASP A 110 3.96 -7.54 -3.09
C ASP A 110 3.26 -6.29 -3.68
N TYR A 111 2.99 -6.34 -4.98
CA TYR A 111 2.24 -5.30 -5.70
C TYR A 111 1.43 -5.92 -6.85
N VAL A 112 0.19 -5.48 -7.06
CA VAL A 112 -0.68 -5.91 -8.18
C VAL A 112 -1.57 -4.85 -8.83
N ALA A 113 -1.60 -4.82 -10.18
CA ALA A 113 -2.56 -4.10 -11.05
C ALA A 113 -3.74 -3.35 -10.39
N VAL A 114 -3.89 -2.01 -10.39
CA VAL A 114 -5.16 -1.42 -9.89
C VAL A 114 -6.31 -1.90 -10.78
N SER A 115 -6.06 -1.96 -12.10
CA SER A 115 -6.96 -2.57 -13.10
C SER A 115 -7.30 -4.05 -12.82
N LYS A 116 -6.49 -4.78 -12.05
CA LYS A 116 -6.80 -6.17 -11.68
C LYS A 116 -7.86 -6.25 -10.58
N LEU A 117 -8.14 -5.15 -9.87
CA LEU A 117 -9.16 -5.07 -8.83
C LEU A 117 -10.58 -4.93 -9.39
N ASP A 118 -10.77 -4.74 -10.68
CA ASP A 118 -12.13 -4.59 -11.23
C ASP A 118 -12.93 -5.88 -11.14
N ASN A 119 -12.29 -7.04 -11.34
CA ASN A 119 -12.98 -8.33 -11.41
C ASN A 119 -12.66 -9.29 -10.25
N ARG A 120 -11.60 -9.04 -9.47
CA ARG A 120 -11.13 -9.96 -8.41
C ARG A 120 -10.53 -9.24 -7.20
N SER A 121 -11.20 -8.18 -6.72
CA SER A 121 -10.65 -7.30 -5.66
C SER A 121 -10.27 -8.07 -4.40
N VAL A 122 -11.18 -8.89 -3.86
CA VAL A 122 -10.96 -9.69 -2.64
C VAL A 122 -9.71 -10.57 -2.78
N TYR A 123 -9.65 -11.39 -3.83
CA TYR A 123 -8.51 -12.28 -4.08
C TYR A 123 -7.17 -11.54 -4.10
N TYR A 124 -7.10 -10.39 -4.78
CA TYR A 124 -5.86 -9.64 -4.88
C TYR A 124 -5.49 -8.92 -3.59
N ILE A 125 -6.47 -8.35 -2.88
CA ILE A 125 -6.28 -7.69 -1.58
C ILE A 125 -5.79 -8.71 -0.55
N ASP A 126 -6.46 -9.86 -0.44
CA ASP A 126 -6.05 -10.93 0.46
C ASP A 126 -4.62 -11.38 0.18
N ARG A 127 -4.31 -11.61 -1.10
CA ARG A 127 -2.98 -12.05 -1.51
C ARG A 127 -1.89 -11.05 -1.10
N LEU A 128 -2.15 -9.75 -1.24
CA LEU A 128 -1.22 -8.70 -0.84
C LEU A 128 -0.99 -8.72 0.67
N ILE A 129 -2.07 -8.75 1.47
CA ILE A 129 -2.00 -8.80 2.93
C ILE A 129 -1.24 -10.04 3.38
N PHE A 130 -1.58 -11.23 2.86
CA PHE A 130 -0.89 -12.47 3.21
C PHE A 130 0.59 -12.42 2.88
N ARG A 131 0.97 -11.83 1.73
CA ARG A 131 2.38 -11.71 1.35
C ARG A 131 3.14 -10.71 2.20
N ALA A 132 2.52 -9.59 2.59
CA ALA A 132 3.06 -8.69 3.60
C ALA A 132 3.34 -9.42 4.91
N MET A 133 2.32 -10.06 5.48
CA MET A 133 2.45 -10.74 6.75
C MET A 133 3.45 -11.90 6.71
N ALA A 134 3.57 -12.61 5.58
CA ALA A 134 4.56 -13.67 5.41
C ALA A 134 5.99 -13.11 5.31
N TYR A 135 6.19 -12.02 4.56
CA TYR A 135 7.50 -11.42 4.41
C TYR A 135 8.05 -10.86 5.74
N ASP A 136 7.16 -10.36 6.61
CA ASP A 136 7.52 -9.97 7.97
C ASP A 136 8.05 -11.12 8.83
N LYS A 137 7.46 -12.31 8.69
CA LYS A 137 7.90 -13.49 9.44
C LYS A 137 9.25 -14.00 8.93
N ASP A 138 9.47 -13.96 7.62
CA ASP A 138 10.69 -14.47 6.99
C ASP A 138 11.96 -13.66 7.35
N LEU A 139 11.82 -12.41 7.80
CA LEU A 139 12.95 -11.56 8.22
C LEU A 139 13.42 -11.78 9.67
N THR A 140 12.64 -12.47 10.51
CA THR A 140 13.11 -12.90 11.85
C THR A 140 14.11 -14.06 11.80
N ALA A 141 14.33 -14.65 10.62
CA ALA A 141 15.23 -15.77 10.38
C ALA A 141 16.59 -15.38 9.76
N LEU A 142 16.87 -14.07 9.63
CA LEU A 142 18.16 -13.50 9.22
C LEU A 142 18.82 -12.77 10.40
#